data_AF-A0A8X7CBA2-F1
#
_entry.id   AF-A0A8X7CBA2-F1
#
_cell.length_a   1.000
_cell.length_b   1.000
_cell.length_c   1.000
_cell.angle_alpha   90.00
_cell.angle_beta   90.00
_cell.angle_gamma   90.00
#
_symmetry.space_group_name_H-M   'P 1'
#
loop_
_entity.id
_entity.type
_entity.pdbx_description
1 polymer ?
#
loop_
_entity_poly.entity_id
_entity_poly.type
_entity_poly.pdbx_seq_one_letter_code
_entity_poly.pdbx_strand_id
1 'polypeptide(L)'
;TSLRYHTSTSPEKKKFRLNVVGECTSPDCKERKITTVVSYIPKGKIAGMSVVQIKMITGTVPDRDSLEKLTSDPNNKILRTDVEDNKVVCYFSEISNYDIQFSFNVNEIIEVSNPQPGTAEVFDYYAPGKTYF
;
A
#
# COMPACT_ATOMS: atom_id res chain seq x y z
N THR A 1 -17.33 30.69 23.03
CA THR A 1 -17.67 29.26 22.93
C THR A 1 -16.42 28.49 22.52
N SER A 2 -15.87 27.63 23.37
CA SER A 2 -14.65 26.87 23.06
C SER A 2 -14.95 25.39 22.98
N LEU A 3 -14.61 24.75 21.86
CA LEU A 3 -14.56 23.29 21.78
C LEU A 3 -13.25 22.79 22.38
N ARG A 4 -13.36 21.84 23.31
CA ARG A 4 -12.24 21.05 23.82
C ARG A 4 -12.41 19.62 23.33
N TYR A 5 -11.31 19.03 22.88
CA TYR A 5 -11.25 17.62 22.53
C TYR A 5 -10.21 16.94 23.41
N HIS A 6 -10.57 15.76 23.91
CA HIS A 6 -9.62 14.81 24.45
C HIS A 6 -9.47 13.73 23.38
N THR A 7 -8.26 13.52 22.88
CA THR A 7 -7.99 12.42 21.95
C THR A 7 -6.83 11.60 22.49
N SER A 8 -7.14 10.42 23.01
CA SER A 8 -6.17 9.40 23.33
C SER A 8 -6.57 8.10 22.67
N THR A 9 -5.83 7.68 21.65
CA THR A 9 -5.91 6.30 21.15
C THR A 9 -4.56 5.83 20.60
N SER A 10 -3.97 4.88 21.32
CA SER A 10 -3.03 3.84 20.85
C SER A 10 -3.35 2.61 21.71
N PRO A 11 -3.54 1.39 21.18
CA PRO A 11 -2.49 0.65 20.47
C PRO A 11 -3.03 -0.29 19.37
N GLU A 12 -2.93 0.08 18.10
CA GLU A 12 -3.32 -0.85 17.01
C GLU A 12 -2.18 -1.82 16.69
N LYS A 13 -2.00 -2.81 17.56
CA LYS A 13 -1.26 -4.02 17.19
C LYS A 13 -1.99 -4.72 16.02
N LYS A 14 -1.35 -4.71 14.85
CA LYS A 14 -1.62 -5.50 13.62
C LYS A 14 -3.10 -5.89 13.42
N LYS A 15 -3.96 -4.91 13.10
CA LYS A 15 -5.34 -5.18 12.64
C LYS A 15 -5.42 -5.61 11.17
N PHE A 16 -4.33 -5.48 10.44
CA PHE A 16 -4.23 -5.89 9.05
C PHE A 16 -3.14 -6.95 8.86
N ARG A 17 -3.37 -7.83 7.91
CA ARG A 17 -2.36 -8.68 7.30
C ARG A 17 -1.96 -8.01 5.99
N LEU A 18 -0.67 -7.86 5.78
CA LEU A 18 -0.08 -7.28 4.57
C LEU A 18 1.09 -8.16 4.14
N ASN A 19 1.09 -8.59 2.89
CA ASN A 19 2.18 -9.31 2.26
C ASN A 19 2.49 -8.66 0.91
N VAL A 20 3.77 -8.43 0.62
CA VAL A 20 4.23 -7.83 -0.63
C VAL A 20 5.37 -8.67 -1.18
N VAL A 21 5.25 -9.08 -2.43
CA VAL A 21 6.26 -9.88 -3.14
C VAL A 21 6.59 -9.19 -4.45
N GLY A 22 7.88 -9.12 -4.78
CA GLY A 22 8.37 -8.63 -6.06
C GLY A 22 8.99 -9.77 -6.86
N GLU A 23 8.60 -9.91 -8.12
CA GLU A 23 9.08 -10.95 -9.03
C GLU A 23 9.63 -10.33 -10.32
N CYS A 24 10.77 -10.82 -10.81
CA CYS A 24 11.32 -10.38 -12.10
C CYS A 24 10.39 -10.81 -13.24
N THR A 25 10.05 -9.89 -14.15
CA THR A 25 9.27 -10.19 -15.36
C THR A 25 10.11 -10.14 -16.63
N SER A 26 11.31 -9.56 -16.56
CA SER A 26 12.31 -9.59 -17.64
C SER A 26 13.52 -10.48 -17.30
N PRO A 27 14.24 -11.02 -18.30
CA PRO A 27 15.43 -11.85 -18.06
C PRO A 27 16.57 -11.15 -17.29
N ASP A 28 16.70 -9.84 -17.48
CA ASP A 28 17.67 -8.99 -16.78
C ASP A 28 17.12 -8.39 -15.48
N CYS A 29 15.89 -8.76 -15.10
CA CYS A 29 15.17 -8.28 -13.93
C CYS A 29 15.03 -6.74 -13.83
N LYS A 30 15.20 -6.00 -14.94
CA LYS A 30 14.92 -4.56 -14.97
C LYS A 30 13.44 -4.25 -14.88
N GLU A 31 12.59 -5.18 -15.31
CA GLU A 31 11.16 -5.13 -15.08
C GLU A 31 10.78 -6.10 -13.97
N ARG A 32 9.97 -5.62 -13.03
CA ARG A 32 9.46 -6.44 -11.93
C ARG A 32 7.97 -6.20 -11.75
N LYS A 33 7.27 -7.23 -11.28
CA LYS A 33 5.87 -7.13 -10.87
C LYS A 33 5.80 -7.17 -9.35
N ILE A 34 5.17 -6.16 -8.77
CA ILE A 34 4.88 -6.10 -7.33
C ILE A 34 3.47 -6.63 -7.11
N THR A 35 3.34 -7.70 -6.33
CA THR A 35 2.05 -8.28 -5.93
C THR A 35 1.84 -8.06 -4.44
N THR A 36 0.72 -7.44 -4.10
CA THR A 36 0.35 -7.13 -2.73
C THR A 36 -0.93 -7.85 -2.36
N VAL A 37 -0.94 -8.47 -1.19
CA VAL A 37 -2.11 -9.10 -0.57
C VAL A 37 -2.39 -8.41 0.76
N VAL A 38 -3.62 -7.93 0.94
CA VAL A 38 -4.05 -7.25 2.15
C VAL A 38 -5.40 -7.78 2.64
N SER A 39 -5.54 -7.94 3.95
CA SER A 39 -6.83 -8.27 4.59
C SER A 39 -6.91 -7.72 6.01
N TYR A 40 -8.14 -7.51 6.46
CA TYR A 40 -8.43 -7.12 7.84
C TYR A 40 -8.51 -8.37 8.72
N ILE A 41 -7.84 -8.35 9.87
CA ILE A 41 -7.71 -9.52 10.75
C ILE A 41 -8.96 -9.75 11.63
N PRO A 42 -9.61 -8.72 12.20
CA PRO A 42 -10.78 -8.92 13.06
C PRO A 42 -11.95 -9.59 12.34
N LYS A 43 -12.22 -10.84 12.68
CA LYS A 43 -13.22 -11.71 12.01
C LYS A 43 -14.63 -11.10 12.01
N GLY A 44 -15.30 -11.19 10.87
CA GLY A 44 -16.66 -10.69 10.66
C GLY A 44 -16.77 -9.16 10.65
N LYS A 45 -15.64 -8.45 10.54
CA LYS A 45 -15.59 -6.99 10.50
C LYS A 45 -14.93 -6.52 9.21
N ILE A 46 -15.23 -5.28 8.86
CA ILE A 46 -14.68 -4.58 7.72
C ILE A 46 -14.00 -3.32 8.26
N ALA A 47 -12.75 -3.08 7.84
CA ALA A 47 -12.14 -1.77 7.97
C ALA A 47 -12.71 -0.89 6.87
N GLY A 48 -13.13 0.32 7.21
CA GLY A 48 -13.60 1.30 6.22
C GLY A 48 -12.43 1.83 5.38
N MET A 49 -12.44 3.12 5.08
CA MET A 49 -11.41 3.74 4.24
C MET A 49 -10.01 3.45 4.79
N SER A 50 -9.22 2.72 4.00
CA SER A 50 -7.90 2.22 4.40
C SER A 50 -6.88 2.60 3.33
N VAL A 51 -5.64 2.80 3.74
CA VAL A 51 -4.55 3.20 2.85
C VAL A 51 -3.46 2.14 2.90
N VAL A 52 -3.01 1.70 1.73
CA VAL A 52 -1.79 0.90 1.58
C VAL A 52 -0.73 1.77 0.93
N GLN A 53 0.43 1.87 1.55
CA GLN A 53 1.58 2.58 1.03
C GLN A 53 2.69 1.60 0.71
N ILE A 54 3.29 1.70 -0.47
CA ILE A 54 4.40 0.87 -0.90
C ILE A 54 5.50 1.78 -1.41
N LYS A 55 6.60 1.88 -0.65
CA LYS A 55 7.81 2.58 -1.07
C LYS A 55 8.62 1.66 -1.98
N MET A 56 9.00 2.16 -3.16
CA MET A 56 9.73 1.36 -4.13
C MET A 56 11.16 1.08 -3.68
N ILE A 57 11.74 0.02 -4.27
CA ILE A 57 13.15 -0.30 -4.15
C ILE A 57 13.97 0.84 -4.76
N THR A 58 15.14 1.15 -4.19
CA THR A 58 16.00 2.21 -4.74
C THR A 58 16.40 1.88 -6.17
N GLY A 59 16.27 2.85 -7.09
CA GLY A 59 16.61 2.68 -8.50
C GLY A 59 15.44 2.22 -9.39
N THR A 60 14.27 1.94 -8.81
CA THR A 60 13.05 1.59 -9.56
C THR A 60 11.97 2.66 -9.44
N VAL A 61 11.08 2.69 -10.43
CA VAL A 61 9.88 3.54 -10.46
C VAL A 61 8.65 2.70 -10.84
N PRO A 62 7.45 3.03 -10.33
CA PRO A 62 6.25 2.33 -10.73
C PRO A 62 5.82 2.71 -12.15
N ASP A 63 5.31 1.73 -12.88
CA ASP A 63 4.71 1.93 -14.19
C ASP A 63 3.29 2.51 -14.04
N ARG A 64 3.06 3.71 -14.60
CA ARG A 64 1.81 4.46 -14.42
C ARG A 64 0.60 3.73 -15.03
N ASP A 65 0.76 3.17 -16.23
CA ASP A 65 -0.33 2.49 -16.93
C ASP A 65 -0.83 1.26 -16.14
N SER A 66 0.08 0.55 -15.48
CA SER A 66 -0.28 -0.57 -14.61
C SER A 66 -1.00 -0.12 -13.33
N LEU A 67 -0.71 1.07 -12.81
CA LEU A 67 -1.40 1.65 -11.64
C LEU A 67 -2.81 2.14 -11.99
N GLU A 68 -3.01 2.72 -13.17
CA GLU A 68 -4.33 3.17 -13.61
C GLU A 68 -5.32 1.99 -13.72
N LYS A 69 -4.84 0.85 -14.22
CA LYS A 69 -5.62 -0.41 -14.30
C LYS A 69 -6.13 -0.88 -12.94
N LEU A 70 -5.44 -0.57 -11.84
CA LEU A 70 -5.90 -0.94 -10.49
C LEU A 70 -7.25 -0.30 -10.16
N THR A 71 -7.42 0.98 -10.47
CA THR A 71 -8.68 1.70 -10.20
C THR A 71 -9.84 1.26 -11.10
N SER A 72 -9.54 0.58 -12.21
CA SER A 72 -10.53 0.05 -13.14
C SER A 72 -11.04 -1.34 -12.76
N ASP A 73 -10.40 -2.02 -11.80
CA ASP A 73 -10.80 -3.36 -11.35
C ASP A 73 -11.72 -3.26 -10.11
N PRO A 74 -13.04 -3.51 -10.25
CA PRO A 74 -14.00 -3.37 -9.16
C PRO A 74 -13.82 -4.42 -8.03
N ASN A 75 -13.00 -5.45 -8.24
CA ASN A 75 -12.79 -6.52 -7.27
C ASN A 75 -11.79 -6.13 -6.18
N ASN A 76 -10.86 -5.22 -6.46
CA ASN A 76 -9.80 -4.86 -5.51
C ASN A 76 -10.18 -3.72 -4.56
N LYS A 77 -11.33 -3.06 -4.76
CA LYS A 77 -11.84 -1.96 -3.91
C LYS A 77 -10.93 -0.73 -3.84
N ILE A 78 -9.98 -0.59 -4.78
CA ILE A 78 -9.09 0.57 -4.88
C ILE A 78 -9.85 1.69 -5.58
N LEU A 79 -10.08 2.79 -4.85
CA LEU A 79 -10.75 3.99 -5.37
C LEU A 79 -9.79 4.90 -6.13
N ARG A 80 -8.53 4.92 -5.69
CA ARG A 80 -7.51 5.83 -6.20
C ARG A 80 -6.12 5.28 -5.96
N THR A 81 -5.21 5.60 -6.86
CA THR A 81 -3.77 5.43 -6.70
C THR A 81 -3.08 6.79 -6.87
N ASP A 82 -2.10 7.06 -6.02
CA ASP A 82 -1.21 8.22 -6.14
C ASP A 82 0.25 7.75 -6.13
N VAL A 83 1.15 8.57 -6.69
CA VAL A 83 2.60 8.35 -6.61
C VAL A 83 3.25 9.61 -6.05
N GLU A 84 3.89 9.49 -4.89
CA GLU A 84 4.56 10.59 -4.19
C GLU A 84 5.93 10.10 -3.71
N ASP A 85 7.02 10.81 -4.00
CA ASP A 85 8.37 10.48 -3.52
C ASP A 85 8.78 8.99 -3.70
N ASN A 86 8.51 8.45 -4.89
CA ASN A 86 8.74 7.04 -5.24
C ASN A 86 7.99 6.02 -4.33
N LYS A 87 6.84 6.45 -3.81
CA LYS A 87 5.90 5.65 -3.03
C LYS A 87 4.56 5.61 -3.75
N VAL A 88 4.04 4.40 -3.96
CA VAL A 88 2.69 4.17 -4.45
C VAL A 88 1.74 4.18 -3.25
N VAL A 89 0.66 4.96 -3.35
CA VAL A 89 -0.37 5.06 -2.32
C VAL A 89 -1.69 4.58 -2.92
N CYS A 90 -2.23 3.48 -2.39
CA CYS A 90 -3.51 2.92 -2.79
C CYS A 90 -4.57 3.22 -1.73
N TYR A 91 -5.68 3.85 -2.15
CA TYR A 91 -6.81 4.16 -1.28
C TYR A 91 -7.93 3.16 -1.50
N PHE A 92 -8.27 2.41 -0.46
CA PHE A 92 -9.34 1.41 -0.47
C PHE A 92 -10.60 2.01 0.10
N SER A 93 -11.76 1.70 -0.50
CA SER A 93 -13.05 2.03 0.11
C SER A 93 -13.25 1.28 1.43
N GLU A 94 -12.84 0.02 1.44
CA GLU A 94 -12.92 -0.88 2.57
C GLU A 94 -11.97 -2.07 2.40
N ILE A 95 -11.57 -2.68 3.50
CA ILE A 95 -10.82 -3.94 3.53
C ILE A 95 -11.53 -4.90 4.49
N SER A 96 -11.96 -6.05 3.99
CA SER A 96 -12.64 -7.08 4.77
C SER A 96 -11.68 -8.19 5.22
N ASN A 97 -12.21 -9.26 5.80
CA ASN A 97 -11.42 -10.45 6.13
C ASN A 97 -11.00 -11.28 4.91
N TYR A 98 -11.54 -11.00 3.73
CA TYR A 98 -11.12 -11.64 2.48
C TYR A 98 -9.85 -10.97 1.96
N ASP A 99 -8.92 -11.79 1.47
CA ASP A 99 -7.68 -11.31 0.90
C ASP A 99 -7.97 -10.56 -0.41
N ILE A 100 -7.61 -9.28 -0.42
CA ILE A 100 -7.58 -8.46 -1.62
C ILE A 100 -6.17 -8.56 -2.18
N GLN A 101 -6.07 -9.01 -3.42
CA GLN A 101 -4.81 -9.07 -4.15
C GLN A 101 -4.81 -8.06 -5.29
N PHE A 102 -3.74 -7.28 -5.41
CA PHE A 102 -3.53 -6.39 -6.54
C PHE A 102 -2.05 -6.38 -6.94
N SER A 103 -1.77 -5.98 -8.18
CA SER A 103 -0.41 -5.95 -8.70
C SER A 103 -0.17 -4.80 -9.66
N PHE A 104 1.04 -4.27 -9.67
CA PHE A 104 1.48 -3.28 -10.64
C PHE A 104 2.95 -3.55 -11.01
N ASN A 105 3.37 -2.98 -12.14
CA ASN A 105 4.72 -3.16 -12.65
C ASN A 105 5.63 -2.04 -12.15
N VAL A 106 6.91 -2.35 -12.03
CA VAL A 106 7.97 -1.40 -11.70
C VAL A 106 9.14 -1.60 -12.66
N ASN A 107 9.75 -0.49 -13.07
CA ASN A 107 10.86 -0.47 -14.01
C ASN A 107 12.10 0.07 -13.31
N GLU A 108 13.23 -0.57 -13.52
CA GLU A 108 14.54 -0.08 -13.10
C GLU A 108 15.00 1.03 -14.04
N ILE A 109 15.28 2.20 -13.46
CA ILE A 109 15.75 3.38 -14.20
C ILE A 109 17.20 3.72 -13.90
N ILE A 110 17.71 3.24 -12.76
CA ILE A 110 19.09 3.44 -12.32
C ILE A 110 19.55 2.12 -11.73
N GLU A 111 20.66 1.60 -12.26
CA GLU A 111 21.32 0.45 -11.69
C GLU A 111 22.06 0.87 -10.41
N VAL A 112 21.73 0.23 -9.28
CA VAL A 112 22.29 0.56 -7.97
C VAL A 112 23.00 -0.67 -7.43
N SER A 113 24.27 -0.54 -7.04
CA SER A 113 25.07 -1.67 -6.54
C SER A 113 24.54 -2.27 -5.23
N ASN A 114 23.85 -1.47 -4.39
CA ASN A 114 23.24 -1.92 -3.14
C ASN A 114 21.86 -1.26 -2.96
N PRO A 115 20.81 -1.76 -3.64
CA PRO A 115 19.50 -1.15 -3.60
C PRO A 115 18.86 -1.30 -2.22
N GLN A 116 18.36 -0.22 -1.64
CA GLN A 116 17.61 -0.32 -0.39
C GLN A 116 16.26 -1.01 -0.66
N PRO A 117 15.84 -1.95 0.20
CA PRO A 117 14.57 -2.64 0.04
C PRO A 117 13.40 -1.66 0.15
N GLY A 118 12.34 -1.93 -0.62
CA GLY A 118 11.08 -1.23 -0.47
C GLY A 118 10.42 -1.50 0.88
N THR A 119 9.52 -0.62 1.29
CA THR A 119 8.72 -0.80 2.52
C THR A 119 7.25 -0.79 2.18
N ALA A 120 6.44 -1.45 3.00
CA ALA A 120 4.99 -1.46 2.80
C ALA A 120 4.26 -1.31 4.14
N GLU A 121 3.22 -0.48 4.13
CA GLU A 121 2.43 -0.15 5.31
C GLU A 121 0.94 -0.13 4.95
N VAL A 122 0.10 -0.48 5.92
CA VAL A 122 -1.35 -0.39 5.81
C VAL A 122 -1.92 0.23 7.08
N PHE A 123 -2.84 1.17 6.94
CA PHE A 123 -3.49 1.84 8.06
C PHE A 123 -4.90 2.33 7.71
N ASP A 124 -5.72 2.50 8.74
CA ASP A 124 -7.04 3.13 8.61
C ASP A 124 -6.87 4.64 8.38
N TYR A 125 -7.55 5.19 7.36
CA TYR A 125 -7.44 6.60 6.97
C TYR A 125 -7.87 7.56 8.08
N TYR A 126 -8.82 7.15 8.94
CA TYR A 126 -9.34 7.99 10.03
C TYR A 126 -8.58 7.80 11.35
N ALA A 127 -7.74 6.78 11.46
CA ALA A 127 -6.89 6.53 12.60
C ALA A 127 -5.42 6.32 12.20
N PRO A 128 -4.80 7.22 11.40
CA PRO A 128 -3.37 7.14 11.16
C PRO A 128 -2.70 7.46 12.50
N GLY A 129 -2.06 6.46 13.13
CA GLY A 129 -1.33 6.64 14.38
C GLY A 129 -0.28 7.74 14.23
N LYS A 130 -0.63 8.97 14.61
CA LYS A 130 0.27 10.12 14.56
C LYS A 130 1.29 9.98 15.68
N THR A 131 2.53 9.64 15.32
CA THR A 131 3.69 9.77 16.22
C THR A 131 4.29 11.16 16.01
N TYR A 132 4.10 12.05 16.97
CA TYR A 132 5.02 13.17 17.20
C TYR A 132 5.81 12.81 18.46
N PHE A 133 7.15 12.77 18.32
CA PHE A 133 8.05 12.83 19.48
C PHE A 133 8.11 14.26 20.01
#